data_AF-A0A2E9RX72-F1
#
_entry.id   AF-A0A2E9RX72-F1
#
_cell.length_a   1.000
_cell.length_b   1.000
_cell.length_c   1.000
_cell.angle_alpha   90.00
_cell.angle_beta   90.00
_cell.angle_gamma   90.00
#
_symmetry.space_group_name_H-M   'P 1'
#
loop_
_entity.id
_entity.type
_entity.pdbx_description
1 polymer ?
#
loop_
_entity_poly.entity_id
_entity_poly.type
_entity_poly.pdbx_seq_one_letter_code
_entity_poly.pdbx_strand_id
1 'polypeptide(L)'
;MSFQENFHENEALASYVEGLKSHDIAIIGESLSENVKFVTSVKTMTKPAILEFLTALYAGFPDWNYDHDDPVRENDGSYSILWRQGGTHKAKLDLQGFAAVPATGKSVVIPEQRFFYRIGSEGLTEIRPDPIPGGAPRGIFEQIGVEQPPL
;
A
#
# COMPACT_ATOMS: atom_id res chain seq x y z
N MET A 1 24.08 -9.39 24.48
CA MET A 1 22.61 -9.49 24.34
C MET A 1 22.28 -9.09 22.93
N SER A 2 21.89 -10.04 22.09
CA SER A 2 21.50 -9.77 20.70
C SER A 2 20.00 -10.01 20.63
N PHE A 3 19.22 -8.93 20.67
CA PHE A 3 17.79 -8.98 20.36
C PHE A 3 17.67 -8.80 18.84
N GLN A 4 17.75 -9.91 18.12
CA GLN A 4 17.15 -9.99 16.79
C GLN A 4 15.71 -10.45 17.02
N GLU A 5 14.81 -9.49 17.26
CA GLU A 5 13.37 -9.72 17.21
C GLU A 5 13.02 -10.10 15.76
N ASN A 6 12.49 -11.31 15.58
CA ASN A 6 12.21 -11.89 14.27
C ASN A 6 10.91 -11.31 13.70
N PHE A 7 10.86 -11.13 12.38
CA PHE A 7 9.68 -10.79 11.56
C PHE A 7 8.36 -11.49 11.96
N HIS A 8 8.45 -12.67 12.58
CA HIS A 8 7.34 -13.52 13.02
C HIS A 8 6.57 -13.03 14.26
N GLU A 9 6.97 -11.94 14.91
CA GLU A 9 6.34 -11.51 16.16
C GLU A 9 4.94 -10.88 15.99
N ASN A 10 4.53 -10.52 14.77
CA ASN A 10 3.19 -10.01 14.52
C ASN A 10 2.49 -10.65 13.32
N GLU A 11 1.56 -11.55 13.62
CA GLU A 11 0.77 -12.30 12.64
C GLU A 11 -0.04 -11.39 11.70
N ALA A 12 -0.58 -10.29 12.20
CA ALA A 12 -1.37 -9.37 11.38
C ALA A 12 -0.48 -8.62 10.36
N LEU A 13 0.70 -8.14 10.77
CA LEU A 13 1.62 -7.48 9.83
C LEU A 13 2.18 -8.46 8.81
N ALA A 14 2.55 -9.66 9.23
CA ALA A 14 3.02 -10.70 8.32
C ALA A 14 1.96 -11.08 7.29
N SER A 15 0.71 -11.30 7.74
CA SER A 15 -0.44 -11.58 6.87
C SER A 15 -0.74 -10.44 5.90
N TYR A 16 -0.68 -9.19 6.38
CA TYR A 16 -0.83 -8.01 5.51
C TYR A 16 0.23 -7.95 4.41
N VAL A 17 1.51 -8.15 4.77
CA VAL A 17 2.63 -8.18 3.82
C VAL A 17 2.46 -9.30 2.80
N GLU A 18 2.09 -10.50 3.25
CA GLU A 18 1.81 -11.64 2.37
C GLU A 18 0.66 -11.33 1.40
N GLY A 19 -0.45 -10.82 1.91
CA GLY A 19 -1.62 -10.44 1.11
C GLY A 19 -1.30 -9.36 0.07
N LEU A 20 -0.45 -8.38 0.41
CA LEU A 20 0.05 -7.42 -0.58
C LEU A 20 0.86 -8.13 -1.68
N LYS A 21 1.81 -8.99 -1.32
CA LYS A 21 2.69 -9.67 -2.29
C LYS A 21 1.95 -10.69 -3.16
N SER A 22 0.89 -11.32 -2.65
CA SER A 22 0.05 -12.26 -3.39
C SER A 22 -1.13 -11.60 -4.11
N HIS A 23 -1.35 -10.30 -3.91
CA HIS A 23 -2.54 -9.56 -4.34
C HIS A 23 -3.86 -10.14 -3.80
N ASP A 24 -3.82 -10.83 -2.67
CA ASP A 24 -5.00 -11.43 -2.06
C ASP A 24 -5.73 -10.41 -1.17
N ILE A 25 -6.78 -9.81 -1.75
CA ILE A 25 -7.62 -8.80 -1.08
C ILE A 25 -8.31 -9.37 0.17
N ALA A 26 -8.62 -10.67 0.22
CA ALA A 26 -9.26 -11.27 1.37
C ALA A 26 -8.28 -11.36 2.56
N ILE A 27 -7.06 -11.87 2.31
CA ILE A 27 -5.98 -11.91 3.32
C ILE A 27 -5.66 -10.51 3.82
N ILE A 28 -5.52 -9.55 2.90
CA ILE A 28 -5.34 -8.14 3.28
C ILE A 28 -6.49 -7.70 4.17
N GLY A 29 -7.74 -7.91 3.78
CA GLY A 29 -8.92 -7.52 4.56
C GLY A 29 -8.95 -8.13 5.96
N GLU A 30 -8.60 -9.40 6.12
CA GLU A 30 -8.58 -10.10 7.41
C GLU A 30 -7.47 -9.59 8.34
N SER A 31 -6.33 -9.17 7.79
CA SER A 31 -5.22 -8.60 8.58
C SER A 31 -5.51 -7.20 9.16
N LEU A 32 -6.50 -6.49 8.61
CA LEU A 32 -6.87 -5.14 9.02
C LEU A 32 -7.94 -5.16 10.10
N SER A 33 -7.77 -4.36 11.15
CA SER A 33 -8.84 -4.12 12.12
C SER A 33 -10.02 -3.41 11.45
N GLU A 34 -11.22 -3.57 12.01
CA GLU A 34 -12.44 -2.97 11.44
C GLU A 34 -12.36 -1.44 11.34
N ASN A 35 -11.69 -0.82 12.32
CA ASN A 35 -11.51 0.62 12.42
C ASN A 35 -10.15 1.11 11.92
N VAL A 36 -9.47 0.34 11.07
CA VAL A 36 -8.17 0.72 10.52
C VAL A 36 -8.26 2.08 9.82
N LYS A 37 -7.20 2.87 9.99
CA LYS A 37 -7.04 4.16 9.33
C LYS A 37 -5.81 4.14 8.44
N PHE A 38 -6.01 4.34 7.14
CA PHE A 38 -4.90 4.67 6.24
C PHE A 38 -4.77 6.19 6.17
N VAL A 39 -3.71 6.74 6.78
CA VAL A 39 -3.53 8.17 6.99
C VAL A 39 -2.50 8.70 6.00
N THR A 40 -2.94 9.56 5.09
CA THR A 40 -2.08 10.36 4.22
C THR A 40 -2.03 11.81 4.71
N SER A 41 -1.18 12.63 4.10
CA SER A 41 -1.16 14.08 4.37
C SER A 41 -2.46 14.80 3.99
N VAL A 42 -3.28 14.23 3.11
CA VAL A 42 -4.48 14.89 2.56
C VAL A 42 -5.80 14.27 3.01
N LYS A 43 -5.82 12.97 3.33
CA LYS A 43 -7.03 12.26 3.76
C LYS A 43 -6.73 11.05 4.63
N THR A 44 -7.74 10.63 5.39
CA THR A 44 -7.78 9.31 6.03
C THR A 44 -8.77 8.42 5.30
N MET A 45 -8.38 7.19 4.98
CA MET A 45 -9.25 6.18 4.36
C MET A 45 -9.60 5.08 5.36
N THR A 46 -10.83 4.57 5.25
CA THR A 46 -11.36 3.44 6.02
C THR A 46 -11.03 2.11 5.34
N LYS A 47 -11.26 1.00 6.05
CA LYS A 47 -11.07 -0.36 5.52
C LYS A 47 -11.67 -0.59 4.13
N PRO A 48 -12.96 -0.27 3.85
CA PRO A 48 -13.52 -0.47 2.51
C PRO A 48 -12.78 0.31 1.44
N ALA A 49 -12.43 1.57 1.70
CA ALA A 49 -11.72 2.41 0.74
C ALA A 49 -10.29 1.91 0.45
N ILE A 50 -9.61 1.31 1.44
CA ILE A 50 -8.30 0.66 1.24
C ILE A 50 -8.45 -0.54 0.30
N LEU A 51 -9.43 -1.41 0.54
CA LEU A 51 -9.63 -2.62 -0.27
C LEU A 51 -10.10 -2.29 -1.69
N GLU A 52 -10.97 -1.30 -1.85
CA GLU A 52 -11.39 -0.79 -3.16
C GLU A 52 -10.19 -0.22 -3.95
N PHE A 53 -9.33 0.54 -3.27
CA PHE A 53 -8.10 1.07 -3.87
C PHE A 53 -7.19 -0.05 -4.38
N LEU A 54 -6.90 -1.05 -3.54
CA LEU A 54 -6.01 -2.16 -3.90
C LEU A 54 -6.62 -3.05 -4.99
N THR A 55 -7.93 -3.29 -4.95
CA THR A 55 -8.65 -4.03 -6.00
C THR A 55 -8.50 -3.36 -7.36
N ALA A 56 -8.73 -2.04 -7.42
CA ALA A 56 -8.58 -1.27 -8.64
C ALA A 56 -7.11 -1.21 -9.11
N LEU A 57 -6.16 -1.07 -8.19
CA LEU A 57 -4.72 -1.09 -8.48
C LEU A 57 -4.33 -2.42 -9.14
N TYR A 58 -4.67 -3.56 -8.55
CA TYR A 58 -4.30 -4.87 -9.07
C TYR A 58 -5.04 -5.22 -10.37
N ALA A 59 -6.26 -4.70 -10.56
CA ALA A 59 -6.94 -4.79 -11.84
C ALA A 59 -6.17 -4.05 -12.94
N GLY A 60 -5.75 -2.80 -12.71
CA GLY A 60 -5.00 -1.99 -13.68
C GLY A 60 -3.56 -2.45 -13.90
N PHE A 61 -2.94 -3.02 -12.86
CA PHE A 61 -1.55 -3.49 -12.83
C PHE A 61 -1.49 -4.96 -12.35
N PRO A 62 -1.83 -5.94 -13.20
CA PRO A 62 -1.82 -7.36 -12.82
C PRO A 62 -0.44 -7.90 -12.44
N ASP A 63 0.63 -7.21 -12.85
CA ASP A 63 2.03 -7.50 -12.52
C ASP A 63 2.61 -6.52 -11.50
N TRP A 64 1.77 -5.83 -10.73
CA TRP A 64 2.24 -5.03 -9.61
C TRP A 64 3.11 -5.89 -8.68
N ASN A 65 4.18 -5.33 -8.17
CA ASN A 65 5.12 -6.04 -7.32
C ASN A 65 5.43 -5.21 -6.10
N TYR A 66 5.53 -5.90 -4.96
CA TYR A 66 5.99 -5.34 -3.71
C TYR A 66 7.28 -6.04 -3.30
N ASP A 67 8.37 -5.28 -3.26
CA ASP A 67 9.61 -5.66 -2.60
C ASP A 67 9.81 -4.79 -1.36
N HIS A 68 10.45 -5.33 -0.33
CA HIS A 68 10.64 -4.62 0.93
C HIS A 68 11.85 -5.10 1.71
N ASP A 69 12.34 -4.22 2.57
CA ASP A 69 13.28 -4.59 3.63
C ASP A 69 12.54 -5.25 4.79
N ASP A 70 13.29 -5.87 5.71
CA ASP A 70 12.71 -6.40 6.94
C ASP A 70 12.01 -5.28 7.74
N PRO A 71 10.82 -5.54 8.34
CA PRO A 71 10.18 -4.59 9.22
C PRO A 71 11.08 -4.20 10.39
N VAL A 72 11.10 -2.91 10.67
CA VAL A 72 11.82 -2.33 11.80
C VAL A 72 10.83 -1.96 12.88
N ARG A 73 11.07 -2.39 14.11
CA ARG A 73 10.29 -1.95 15.26
C ARG A 73 10.78 -0.59 15.74
N GLU A 74 9.89 0.37 15.78
CA GLU A 74 10.17 1.75 16.17
C GLU A 74 10.06 1.95 17.68
N ASN A 75 10.69 3.02 18.20
CA ASN A 75 10.71 3.33 19.63
C ASN A 75 9.30 3.59 20.22
N ASP A 76 8.34 4.00 19.39
CA ASP A 76 6.95 4.24 19.80
C ASP A 76 6.08 2.96 19.75
N GLY A 77 6.70 1.81 19.44
CA GLY A 77 6.05 0.51 19.33
C GLY A 77 5.36 0.27 17.99
N SER A 78 5.40 1.22 17.05
CA SER A 78 4.98 0.99 15.66
C SER A 78 6.02 0.16 14.90
N TYR A 79 5.64 -0.32 13.73
CA TYR A 79 6.56 -0.97 12.79
C TYR A 79 6.71 -0.08 11.56
N SER A 80 7.91 -0.03 10.99
CA SER A 80 8.13 0.57 9.68
C SER A 80 8.64 -0.43 8.66
N ILE A 81 8.20 -0.30 7.42
CA ILE A 81 8.66 -1.10 6.28
C ILE A 81 9.04 -0.14 5.16
N LEU A 82 10.23 -0.32 4.58
CA LEU A 82 10.65 0.37 3.37
C LEU A 82 10.23 -0.45 2.15
N TRP A 83 9.34 0.11 1.33
CA TRP A 83 8.79 -0.56 0.16
C TRP A 83 9.39 -0.03 -1.14
N ARG A 84 9.58 -0.97 -2.08
CA ARG A 84 9.88 -0.75 -3.50
C ARG A 84 8.76 -1.39 -4.30
N GLN A 85 7.97 -0.56 -4.99
CA GLN A 85 6.75 -1.03 -5.63
C GLN A 85 6.53 -0.42 -7.01
N GLY A 86 5.84 -1.15 -7.87
CA GLY A 86 5.59 -0.74 -9.24
C GLY A 86 4.99 -1.88 -10.07
N GLY A 87 4.67 -1.59 -11.32
CA GLY A 87 4.07 -2.55 -12.24
C GLY A 87 3.85 -1.96 -13.63
N THR A 88 3.19 -2.69 -14.51
CA THR A 88 2.85 -2.24 -15.87
C THR A 88 1.34 -2.03 -16.00
N HIS A 89 0.94 -0.88 -16.52
CA HIS A 89 -0.47 -0.54 -16.71
C HIS A 89 -1.06 -1.32 -17.90
N LYS A 90 -1.57 -2.52 -17.63
CA LYS A 90 -2.00 -3.51 -18.63
C LYS A 90 -3.50 -3.59 -18.84
N ALA A 91 -4.29 -3.07 -17.91
CA ALA A 91 -5.74 -3.01 -18.02
C ALA A 91 -6.27 -1.64 -17.58
N LYS A 92 -7.59 -1.45 -17.63
CA LYS A 92 -8.23 -0.22 -17.19
C LYS A 92 -7.98 0.01 -15.70
N LEU A 93 -7.43 1.16 -15.35
CA LEU A 93 -7.37 1.65 -13.97
C LEU A 93 -8.61 2.50 -13.68
N ASP A 94 -9.42 2.06 -12.72
CA ASP A 94 -10.69 2.69 -12.35
C ASP A 94 -10.71 2.96 -10.85
N LEU A 95 -10.07 4.06 -10.46
CA LEU A 95 -9.94 4.47 -9.06
C LEU A 95 -11.01 5.50 -8.71
N GLN A 96 -11.71 5.27 -7.61
CA GLN A 96 -12.74 6.20 -7.14
C GLN A 96 -12.17 7.61 -6.93
N GLY A 97 -12.85 8.61 -7.48
CA GLY A 97 -12.40 10.01 -7.46
C GLY A 97 -11.48 10.41 -8.62
N PHE A 98 -11.14 9.48 -9.51
CA PHE A 98 -10.35 9.71 -10.71
C PHE A 98 -11.14 9.32 -11.97
N ALA A 99 -10.80 9.94 -13.10
CA ALA A 99 -11.29 9.45 -14.38
C ALA A 99 -10.64 8.09 -14.68
N ALA A 100 -11.44 7.12 -15.15
CA ALA A 100 -10.92 5.83 -15.55
C ALA A 100 -9.93 5.98 -16.72
N VAL A 101 -8.80 5.30 -16.64
CA VAL A 101 -7.74 5.37 -17.64
C VAL A 101 -7.62 4.00 -18.33
N PRO A 102 -7.74 3.92 -19.67
CA PRO A 102 -7.53 2.68 -20.40
C PRO A 102 -6.05 2.25 -20.30
N ALA A 103 -5.79 0.96 -20.49
CA ALA A 103 -4.43 0.43 -20.49
C ALA A 103 -3.49 1.23 -21.40
N THR A 104 -2.36 1.67 -20.86
CA THR A 104 -1.37 2.47 -21.61
C THR A 104 -0.10 1.69 -21.95
N GLY A 105 0.08 0.52 -21.33
CA GLY A 105 1.29 -0.30 -21.47
C GLY A 105 2.54 0.29 -20.81
N LYS A 106 2.41 1.43 -20.11
CA LYS A 106 3.53 2.09 -19.43
C LYS A 106 3.85 1.41 -18.11
N SER A 107 5.14 1.28 -17.82
CA SER A 107 5.64 0.86 -16.53
C SER A 107 5.62 2.03 -15.55
N VAL A 108 5.25 1.73 -14.31
CA VAL A 108 5.20 2.64 -13.18
C VAL A 108 6.15 2.14 -12.12
N VAL A 109 6.98 3.04 -11.60
CA VAL A 109 7.83 2.77 -10.44
C VAL A 109 7.52 3.84 -9.40
N ILE A 110 7.10 3.41 -8.22
CA ILE A 110 6.94 4.30 -7.08
C ILE A 110 8.31 4.48 -6.43
N PRO A 111 8.75 5.71 -6.11
CA PRO A 111 9.98 5.89 -5.38
C PRO A 111 9.93 5.16 -4.04
N GLU A 112 11.09 4.75 -3.52
CA GLU A 112 11.17 4.02 -2.26
C GLU A 112 10.45 4.79 -1.16
N GLN A 113 9.53 4.11 -0.48
CA GLN A 113 8.62 4.77 0.44
C GLN A 113 8.52 3.96 1.74
N ARG A 114 8.74 4.65 2.85
CA ARG A 114 8.54 4.05 4.17
C ARG A 114 7.07 4.15 4.56
N PHE A 115 6.53 3.05 5.05
CA PHE A 115 5.20 2.97 5.64
C PHE A 115 5.33 2.61 7.11
N PHE A 116 4.51 3.24 7.93
CA PHE A 116 4.41 2.97 9.36
C PHE A 116 3.10 2.28 9.68
N TYR A 117 3.16 1.32 10.58
CA TYR A 117 2.06 0.44 10.93
C TYR A 117 1.88 0.42 12.44
N ARG A 118 0.65 0.64 12.90
CA ARG A 118 0.25 0.32 14.27
C ARG A 118 -0.61 -0.91 14.28
N ILE A 119 -0.41 -1.72 15.31
CA ILE A 119 -1.05 -3.02 15.44
C ILE A 119 -1.74 -3.08 16.79
N GLY A 120 -3.03 -3.40 16.77
CA GLY A 120 -3.85 -3.61 17.95
C GLY A 120 -4.20 -5.09 18.13
N SER A 121 -5.10 -5.37 19.07
CA SER A 121 -5.60 -6.72 19.33
C SER A 121 -6.41 -7.33 18.18
N GLU A 122 -6.94 -6.49 17.28
CA GLU A 122 -7.80 -6.89 16.16
C GLU A 122 -7.11 -6.75 14.80
N GLY A 123 -5.77 -6.66 14.78
CA GLY A 123 -4.98 -6.49 13.55
C GLY A 123 -4.44 -5.08 13.37
N LEU A 124 -4.15 -4.70 12.12
CA LEU A 124 -3.59 -3.37 11.80
C LEU A 124 -4.63 -2.28 12.09
N THR A 125 -4.26 -1.30 12.91
CA THR A 125 -5.12 -0.17 13.32
C THR A 125 -4.78 1.12 12.61
N GLU A 126 -3.54 1.27 12.16
CA GLU A 126 -3.10 2.43 11.38
C GLU A 126 -2.07 2.01 10.33
N ILE A 127 -2.20 2.61 9.15
CA ILE A 127 -1.22 2.54 8.07
C ILE A 127 -0.91 3.97 7.67
N ARG A 128 0.36 4.35 7.69
CA ARG A 128 0.78 5.72 7.39
C ARG A 128 2.01 5.72 6.47
N PRO A 129 1.86 5.98 5.18
CA PRO A 129 3.01 6.28 4.32
C PRO A 129 3.70 7.59 4.71
N ASP A 130 5.01 7.65 4.51
CA ASP A 130 5.71 8.93 4.42
C ASP A 130 5.25 9.73 3.19
N PRO A 131 5.05 11.05 3.31
CA PRO A 131 4.73 11.88 2.17
C PRO A 131 5.97 12.04 1.27
N ILE A 132 5.88 11.53 0.04
CA ILE A 132 6.95 11.66 -0.95
C ILE A 132 6.42 12.19 -2.30
N PRO A 133 7.20 13.00 -3.02
CA PRO A 133 6.91 13.29 -4.42
C PRO A 133 6.88 12.00 -5.25
N GLY A 134 5.92 11.86 -6.16
CA GLY A 134 5.78 10.67 -7.01
C GLY A 134 5.17 9.44 -6.31
N GLY A 135 4.70 9.57 -5.06
CA GLY A 135 3.95 8.53 -4.36
C GLY A 135 2.58 8.23 -4.99
N ALA A 136 2.02 7.07 -4.68
CA ALA A 136 0.68 6.68 -5.12
C ALA A 136 -0.43 7.45 -4.36
N PRO A 137 -1.61 7.71 -4.99
CA PRO A 137 -1.97 7.35 -6.36
C PRO A 137 -1.45 8.31 -7.43
N ARG A 138 -1.11 9.55 -7.07
CA ARG A 138 -0.82 10.61 -8.04
C ARG A 138 0.35 10.27 -8.97
N GLY A 139 1.45 9.77 -8.42
CA GLY A 139 2.61 9.38 -9.22
C GLY A 139 2.32 8.27 -10.23
N ILE A 140 1.32 7.42 -9.97
CA ILE A 140 0.84 6.42 -10.93
C ILE A 140 0.21 7.14 -12.14
N PHE A 141 -0.72 8.06 -11.88
CA PHE A 141 -1.44 8.80 -12.94
C PHE A 141 -0.51 9.65 -13.81
N GLU A 142 0.48 10.31 -13.19
CA GLU A 142 1.50 11.08 -13.92
C GLU A 142 2.29 10.17 -14.87
N GLN A 143 2.75 9.01 -14.37
CA GLN A 143 3.54 8.07 -15.16
C GLN A 143 2.74 7.39 -16.28
N ILE A 144 1.45 7.11 -16.07
CA ILE A 144 0.60 6.55 -17.15
C ILE A 144 0.18 7.61 -18.18
N GLY A 145 0.40 8.91 -17.92
CA GLY A 145 0.24 10.00 -18.88
C GLY A 145 -1.00 10.85 -18.72
N VAL A 146 -1.55 10.96 -17.50
CA VAL A 146 -2.61 11.94 -17.21
C VAL A 146 -1.97 13.30 -16.99
N GLU A 147 -2.27 14.27 -17.86
CA GLU A 147 -1.60 15.58 -17.91
C GLU A 147 -1.88 16.48 -16.68
N GLN A 148 -2.97 16.20 -15.95
CA GLN A 148 -3.36 16.92 -14.72
C GLN A 148 -4.04 15.94 -13.76
N PRO A 149 -3.28 15.10 -13.03
CA PRO A 149 -3.88 14.20 -12.06
C PRO A 149 -4.58 15.03 -10.96
N PRO A 150 -5.74 14.58 -10.46
CA PRO A 150 -6.40 15.21 -9.31
C PRO A 150 -5.46 15.42 -8.12
N LEU A 151 -5.63 16.54 -7.41
CA LEU A 151 -4.88 16.92 -6.20
C LEU A 151 -5.25 16.07 -4.99
#